data_AF-A0AAV5L743-F1
#
_entry.id   AF-A0AAV5L743-F1
#
_cell.length_a   1.000
_cell.length_b   1.000
_cell.length_c   1.000
_cell.angle_alpha   90.00
_cell.angle_beta   90.00
_cell.angle_gamma   90.00
#
_symmetry.space_group_name_H-M   'P 1'
#
loop_
_entity.id
_entity.type
_entity.pdbx_description
1 polymer ?
#
loop_
_entity_poly.entity_id
_entity_poly.type
_entity_poly.pdbx_seq_one_letter_code
_entity_poly.pdbx_strand_id
1 'polypeptide(L)'
;MALKATGQIWLLSNFDSQEDIAYPNDPRVPIKVDEDIKQLFRKIELPRDMIDIEKDLQKNGMKPATNTAKRRAAAQVQGISTKPKQKKKKQDISSRTKLTNSHLPELFQNLRS
;
A
#
# COMPACT_ATOMS: atom_id res chain seq x y z
N MET A 1 6.65 17.27 -26.08
CA MET A 1 5.99 16.05 -25.57
C MET A 1 6.79 14.78 -25.90
N ALA A 2 8.08 14.72 -25.56
CA ALA A 2 8.93 13.56 -25.90
C ALA A 2 8.92 12.49 -24.80
N LEU A 3 9.00 12.89 -23.52
CA LEU A 3 9.20 11.98 -22.38
C LEU A 3 8.01 11.05 -22.10
N LYS A 4 6.77 11.51 -22.34
CA LYS A 4 5.54 10.70 -22.25
C LYS A 4 5.47 9.67 -23.40
N ALA A 5 5.84 10.08 -24.61
CA ALA A 5 5.84 9.21 -25.79
C ALA A 5 6.94 8.13 -25.71
N THR A 6 8.07 8.44 -25.08
CA THR A 6 9.14 7.48 -24.77
C THR A 6 8.83 6.59 -23.56
N GLY A 7 7.67 6.75 -22.91
CA GLY A 7 7.25 5.94 -21.78
C GLY A 7 8.14 6.08 -20.53
N GLN A 8 8.91 7.17 -20.44
CA GLN A 8 9.81 7.45 -19.30
C GLN A 8 9.08 8.10 -18.13
N ILE A 9 7.87 8.62 -18.36
CA ILE A 9 7.02 9.23 -17.34
C ILE A 9 5.59 8.71 -17.48
N TRP A 10 4.94 8.43 -16.35
CA TRP A 10 3.49 8.28 -16.27
C TRP A 10 2.88 9.64 -15.94
N LEU A 11 2.00 10.09 -16.83
CA LEU A 11 1.23 11.31 -16.62
C LEU A 11 -0.15 10.89 -16.16
N LEU A 12 -0.47 11.12 -14.89
CA LEU A 12 -1.78 10.85 -14.34
C LEU A 12 -2.54 12.17 -14.25
N SER A 13 -3.68 12.23 -14.94
CA SER A 13 -4.61 13.34 -14.82
C SER A 13 -5.36 13.19 -13.50
N ASN A 14 -5.19 14.16 -12.60
CA ASN A 14 -5.95 14.19 -11.37
C ASN A 14 -7.39 14.64 -11.68
N PHE A 15 -8.38 13.90 -11.20
CA PHE A 15 -9.80 14.25 -11.42
C PHE A 15 -10.21 15.49 -10.60
N ASP A 16 -9.50 15.78 -9.51
CA ASP A 16 -9.84 16.83 -8.54
C ASP A 16 -9.07 18.15 -8.75
N SER A 17 -8.06 18.15 -9.63
CA SER A 17 -7.26 19.34 -9.95
C SER A 17 -6.77 19.20 -11.37
N GLN A 18 -6.98 20.20 -12.23
CA GLN A 18 -6.58 20.18 -13.64
C GLN A 18 -5.04 20.14 -13.87
N GLU A 19 -4.27 19.75 -12.86
CA GLU A 19 -2.82 19.60 -12.91
C GLU A 19 -2.46 18.13 -13.15
N ASP A 20 -1.79 17.88 -14.27
CA ASP A 20 -1.24 16.57 -14.60
C ASP A 20 0.01 16.29 -13.74
N ILE A 21 0.01 15.20 -12.98
CA ILE A 21 1.16 14.80 -12.16
C ILE A 21 2.04 13.83 -12.95
N ALA A 22 3.33 14.14 -13.08
CA ALA A 22 4.31 13.31 -13.75
C ALA A 22 5.10 12.45 -12.74
N TYR A 23 5.01 11.14 -12.88
CA TYR A 23 5.82 10.18 -12.15
C TYR A 23 6.89 9.56 -13.06
N PRO A 24 8.13 9.37 -12.58
CA PRO A 24 9.14 8.65 -13.34
C PRO A 24 8.72 7.18 -13.50
N ASN A 25 8.71 6.69 -14.74
CA ASN A 25 8.46 5.29 -15.04
C ASN A 25 9.78 4.51 -15.11
N ASP A 26 9.84 3.35 -14.46
CA ASP A 26 11.01 2.48 -14.52
C ASP A 26 11.05 1.76 -15.89
N PRO A 27 12.08 1.99 -16.73
CA PRO A 27 12.17 1.39 -18.06
C PRO A 27 12.45 -0.12 -18.05
N ARG A 28 12.62 -0.75 -16.87
CA ARG A 28 12.85 -2.20 -16.75
C ARG A 28 11.60 -3.04 -16.95
N VAL A 29 10.40 -2.44 -16.94
CA VAL A 29 9.14 -3.19 -16.98
C VAL A 29 8.17 -2.71 -18.08
N PRO A 30 8.59 -2.60 -19.36
CA PRO A 30 7.64 -2.35 -20.44
C PRO A 30 6.89 -3.64 -20.79
N ILE A 31 5.79 -3.92 -20.10
CA ILE A 31 4.88 -5.02 -20.46
C ILE A 31 3.86 -4.47 -21.46
N LYS A 32 4.08 -4.74 -22.75
CA LYS A 32 3.08 -4.48 -23.79
C LYS A 32 2.01 -5.56 -23.74
N VAL A 33 0.76 -5.15 -23.58
CA VAL A 33 -0.41 -6.04 -23.55
C VAL A 33 -1.41 -5.56 -24.59
N ASP A 34 -1.88 -6.47 -25.43
CA ASP A 34 -2.90 -6.19 -26.45
C ASP A 34 -4.25 -5.88 -25.82
N GLU A 35 -5.10 -5.14 -26.55
CA GLU A 35 -6.39 -4.68 -26.03
C GLU A 35 -7.34 -5.84 -25.76
N ASP A 36 -7.30 -6.90 -26.56
CA ASP A 36 -8.12 -8.10 -26.38
C ASP A 36 -7.78 -8.83 -25.07
N ILE A 37 -6.49 -8.87 -24.71
CA ILE A 37 -6.02 -9.45 -23.45
C ILE A 37 -6.46 -8.58 -22.27
N LYS A 38 -6.39 -7.24 -22.39
CA LYS A 38 -6.91 -6.33 -21.36
C LYS A 38 -8.42 -6.51 -21.18
N GLN A 39 -9.16 -6.69 -22.27
CA GLN A 39 -10.60 -6.89 -22.23
C GLN A 39 -10.94 -8.23 -21.58
N LEU A 40 -10.20 -9.30 -21.89
CA LEU A 40 -10.35 -10.60 -21.24
C LEU A 40 -10.08 -10.50 -19.74
N PHE A 41 -8.99 -9.85 -19.34
CA PHE A 41 -8.65 -9.66 -17.92
C PHE A 41 -9.75 -8.93 -17.15
N ARG A 42 -10.36 -7.90 -17.74
CA ARG A 42 -11.47 -7.15 -17.13
C ARG A 42 -12.78 -7.96 -17.03
N LYS A 43 -12.99 -8.91 -17.93
CA LYS A 43 -14.18 -9.80 -17.92
C LYS A 43 -14.08 -10.91 -16.88
N ILE A 44 -12.88 -11.23 -16.41
CA ILE A 44 -12.69 -12.25 -15.37
C ILE A 44 -13.15 -11.64 -14.03
N GLU A 45 -14.27 -12.12 -13.52
CA GLU A 45 -14.75 -11.76 -12.19
C GLU A 45 -13.99 -12.57 -11.13
N LEU A 46 -13.31 -11.88 -10.21
CA LEU A 46 -12.69 -12.52 -9.07
C LEU A 46 -13.71 -12.66 -7.92
N PRO A 47 -13.72 -13.80 -7.21
CA PRO A 47 -14.49 -13.94 -5.98
C PRO A 47 -14.18 -12.82 -4.99
N ARG A 48 -15.22 -12.30 -4.33
CA ARG A 48 -15.07 -11.23 -3.33
C ARG A 48 -14.33 -11.71 -2.08
N ASP A 49 -14.42 -13.00 -1.77
CA ASP A 49 -13.75 -13.61 -0.63
C ASP A 49 -12.40 -14.24 -1.05
N MET A 50 -11.34 -13.80 -0.37
CA MET A 50 -9.98 -14.33 -0.52
C MET A 50 -9.87 -15.83 -0.21
N ILE A 51 -10.75 -16.41 0.61
CA ILE A 51 -10.77 -17.86 0.88
C ILE A 51 -11.15 -18.65 -0.37
N ASP A 52 -12.11 -18.14 -1.15
CA ASP A 52 -12.57 -18.83 -2.35
C ASP A 52 -11.50 -18.77 -3.45
N ILE A 53 -10.78 -17.64 -3.55
CA ILE A 53 -9.59 -17.51 -4.40
C ILE A 53 -8.51 -18.52 -3.98
N GLU A 54 -8.23 -18.65 -2.67
CA GLU A 54 -7.25 -19.58 -2.14
C GLU A 54 -7.60 -21.04 -2.46
N LYS A 55 -8.88 -21.41 -2.33
CA LYS A 55 -9.39 -22.75 -2.69
C LYS A 55 -9.27 -23.02 -4.17
N ASP A 56 -9.63 -22.07 -5.03
CA ASP A 56 -9.52 -22.24 -6.48
C ASP A 56 -8.07 -22.33 -6.94
N LEU A 57 -7.16 -21.55 -6.35
CA LEU A 57 -5.73 -21.70 -6.60
C LEU A 57 -5.24 -23.10 -6.21
N GLN A 58 -5.63 -23.59 -5.02
CA GLN A 58 -5.24 -24.92 -4.55
C GLN A 58 -5.84 -26.05 -5.39
N LYS A 59 -7.10 -25.91 -5.83
CA LYS A 59 -7.76 -26.84 -6.75
C LYS A 59 -7.05 -26.91 -8.10
N ASN A 60 -6.54 -25.77 -8.58
CA ASN A 60 -5.75 -25.66 -9.81
C ASN A 60 -4.25 -25.98 -9.59
N GLY A 61 -3.85 -26.49 -8.42
CA GLY A 61 -2.47 -26.88 -8.12
C GLY A 61 -1.49 -25.72 -7.89
N MET A 62 -1.98 -24.48 -7.84
CA MET A 62 -1.19 -23.30 -7.51
C MET A 62 -1.12 -23.10 -6.00
N LYS A 63 0.07 -22.92 -5.45
CA LYS A 63 0.25 -22.62 -4.02
C LYS A 63 -0.20 -21.18 -3.76
N PRO A 64 -1.24 -20.96 -2.93
CA PRO A 64 -1.65 -19.60 -2.60
C PRO A 64 -0.55 -18.87 -1.85
N ALA A 65 -0.22 -17.65 -2.27
CA ALA A 65 0.82 -16.84 -1.62
C ALA A 65 0.40 -16.35 -0.21
N THR A 66 -0.90 -16.38 0.10
CA THR A 66 -1.46 -15.96 1.38
C THR A 66 -2.36 -17.06 1.94
N ASN A 67 -2.16 -17.44 3.21
CA ASN A 67 -3.05 -18.37 3.91
C ASN A 67 -4.09 -17.59 4.73
N THR A 68 -5.15 -17.15 4.05
CA THR A 68 -6.20 -16.29 4.62
C THR A 68 -7.09 -17.07 5.56
N ALA A 69 -7.31 -18.35 5.29
CA ALA A 69 -8.07 -19.25 6.17
C ALA A 69 -7.43 -19.37 7.56
N LYS A 70 -6.12 -19.62 7.65
CA LYS A 70 -5.41 -19.65 8.94
C LYS A 70 -5.40 -18.30 9.65
N ARG A 71 -5.31 -17.20 8.90
CA ARG A 71 -5.37 -15.84 9.49
C ARG A 71 -6.74 -15.55 10.10
N ARG A 72 -7.84 -15.91 9.44
CA ARG A 72 -9.21 -15.77 9.99
C ARG A 72 -9.43 -16.67 11.19
N ALA A 73 -8.98 -17.91 11.13
CA ALA A 73 -9.05 -18.83 12.28
C ALA A 73 -8.25 -18.28 13.47
N ALA A 74 -7.03 -17.78 13.24
CA ALA A 74 -6.23 -17.15 14.30
C ALA A 74 -6.88 -15.88 14.86
N ALA A 75 -7.52 -15.05 14.03
CA ALA A 75 -8.24 -13.86 14.48
C ALA A 75 -9.49 -14.18 15.30
N GLN A 76 -10.18 -15.29 15.01
CA GLN A 76 -11.28 -15.79 15.83
C GLN A 76 -10.77 -16.40 17.14
N VAL A 77 -9.71 -17.21 17.11
CA VAL A 77 -9.14 -17.89 18.28
C VAL A 77 -8.47 -16.91 19.24
N GLN A 78 -7.76 -15.90 18.73
CA GLN A 78 -7.12 -14.88 19.57
C GLN A 78 -8.11 -13.83 20.08
N GLY A 79 -9.37 -13.87 19.62
CA GLY A 79 -10.36 -12.84 19.86
C GLY A 79 -9.90 -11.51 19.26
N ILE A 80 -10.76 -10.86 18.50
CA ILE A 80 -10.59 -9.42 18.28
C ILE A 80 -10.76 -8.81 19.67
N SER A 81 -9.64 -8.52 20.35
CA SER A 81 -9.67 -7.62 21.49
C SER A 81 -10.17 -6.28 20.95
N THR A 82 -11.46 -6.04 21.12
CA THR A 82 -12.14 -4.76 20.87
C THR A 82 -11.65 -3.68 21.83
N LYS A 83 -10.66 -3.98 22.69
CA LYS A 83 -10.10 -2.99 23.59
C LYS A 83 -9.36 -1.94 22.74
N PRO A 84 -9.75 -0.65 22.84
CA PRO A 84 -9.06 0.41 22.16
C PRO A 84 -7.59 0.34 22.56
N LYS A 85 -6.71 0.29 21.56
CA LYS A 85 -5.25 0.34 21.73
C LYS A 85 -4.97 1.54 22.63
N GLN A 86 -4.50 1.30 23.86
CA GLN A 86 -4.22 2.38 24.80
C GLN A 86 -3.29 3.36 24.09
N LYS A 87 -3.76 4.60 23.86
CA LYS A 87 -2.92 5.66 23.30
C LYS A 87 -1.71 5.75 24.23
N LYS A 88 -0.50 5.50 23.70
CA LYS A 88 0.73 5.80 24.42
C LYS A 88 0.60 7.24 24.91
N LYS A 89 0.65 7.46 26.23
CA LYS A 89 0.72 8.81 26.78
C LYS A 89 1.87 9.50 26.04
N LYS A 90 1.66 10.72 25.56
CA LYS A 90 2.76 11.53 25.02
C LYS A 90 3.79 11.62 26.15
N GLN A 91 4.91 10.91 26.00
CA GLN A 91 6.05 11.12 26.87
C GLN A 91 6.61 12.46 26.44
N ASP A 92 6.43 13.48 27.28
CA ASP A 92 7.12 14.75 27.06
C ASP A 92 8.63 14.48 27.03
N ILE A 93 9.30 15.16 26.10
CA ILE A 93 10.72 15.01 25.84
C ILE A 93 11.46 15.49 27.10
N SER A 94 11.82 14.55 27.97
CA SER A 94 12.65 14.82 29.15
C SER A 94 14.10 15.04 28.71
N SER A 95 14.90 15.75 29.51
CA SER A 95 16.32 16.06 29.26
C SER A 95 17.22 14.84 28.98
N ARG A 96 16.73 13.62 29.29
CA ARG A 96 17.41 12.36 29.00
C ARG A 96 17.11 11.76 27.62
N THR A 97 16.23 12.39 26.84
CA THR A 97 15.81 11.92 25.51
C THR A 97 16.84 12.31 24.45
N LYS A 98 17.39 11.33 23.74
CA LYS A 98 18.36 11.58 22.67
C LYS A 98 17.65 12.15 21.44
N LEU A 99 17.88 13.42 21.16
CA LEU A 99 17.38 14.08 19.94
C LEU A 99 18.31 13.74 18.78
N THR A 100 17.77 13.13 17.73
CA THR A 100 18.51 12.81 16.49
C THR A 100 18.46 13.94 15.47
N ASN A 101 17.57 14.92 15.67
CA ASN A 101 17.26 15.97 14.69
C ASN A 101 17.80 17.35 15.15
N SER A 102 18.97 17.39 15.78
CA SER A 102 19.55 18.61 16.38
C SER A 102 19.80 19.76 15.40
N HIS A 103 19.83 19.48 14.10
CA HIS A 103 20.05 20.45 13.03
C HIS A 103 18.77 21.21 12.61
N LEU A 104 17.59 20.81 13.12
CA LEU A 104 16.30 21.48 12.84
C LEU A 104 15.72 22.08 14.13
N PRO A 105 16.12 23.30 14.51
CA PRO A 105 15.73 23.91 15.78
C PRO A 105 14.24 24.28 15.85
N GLU A 106 13.57 24.46 14.70
CA GLU A 106 12.15 24.81 14.61
C GLU A 106 11.23 23.75 15.24
N LEU A 107 11.64 22.49 15.22
CA LEU A 107 10.86 21.37 15.78
C LEU A 107 10.80 21.35 17.32
N PHE A 108 11.69 22.10 17.98
CA PHE A 108 11.86 22.08 19.45
C PHE A 108 11.58 23.42 20.13
N GLN A 109 11.11 24.44 19.39
CA GLN A 109 10.81 25.76 19.95
C GLN A 109 9.77 25.68 21.07
N ASN A 110 8.78 24.80 20.94
CA ASN A 110 7.72 24.58 21.93
C ASN A 110 8.17 23.81 23.19
N LEU A 111 9.43 23.36 23.27
CA LEU A 111 9.98 22.63 24.42
C LEU A 111 10.85 23.53 25.33
N ARG A 112 11.07 24.79 24.96
CA ARG A 112 11.86 25.77 25.74
C ARG A 112 10.95 26.68 26.58
N SER A 113 10.14 26.08 27.46
CA SER A 113 9.46 26.80 28.54
C SER A 113 9.94 26.32 29.90
#